data_AF-A0A091E136-F1
#
_entry.id   AF-A0A091E136-F1
#
_cell.length_a   1.000
_cell.length_b   1.000
_cell.length_c   1.000
_cell.angle_alpha   90.00
_cell.angle_beta   90.00
_cell.angle_gamma   90.00
#
_symmetry.space_group_name_H-M   'P 1'
#
loop_
_entity.id
_entity.type
_entity.pdbx_description
1 polymer ?
#
loop_
_entity_poly.entity_id
_entity_poly.type
_entity_poly.pdbx_seq_one_letter_code
_entity_poly.pdbx_strand_id
1 'polypeptide(L)'
;MAAAALKRFWTRGRGVGEEGSSAAAAKPGVWARLDSESFLQRLLWLRGRGCLRHVNLGLFSLLYEAPFDAHASLYQARCRYLQPRWVDFPGRILDVGFVGRWWVLGARMRDCDINHDEFLHLPPHLRVIGLHQLHSEANERLFDEKYKAVVLTDDQVDQALWEEQVLQKEKKDKLTLSQAESLVRSEVAG
;
A
#
# COMPACT_ATOMS: atom_id res chain seq x y z
N MET A 1 3.63 -21.27 40.44
CA MET A 1 3.95 -21.69 39.06
C MET A 1 2.72 -21.37 38.20
N ALA A 2 2.53 -20.26 37.49
CA ALA A 2 3.43 -19.31 36.87
C ALA A 2 2.79 -17.90 36.95
N ALA A 3 3.46 -16.98 37.63
CA ALA A 3 3.02 -15.59 37.78
C ALA A 3 4.26 -14.69 37.75
N ALA A 4 5.00 -14.69 36.64
CA ALA A 4 6.19 -13.85 36.47
C ALA A 4 6.65 -13.82 35.00
N ALA A 5 5.81 -13.37 34.06
CA ALA A 5 6.25 -13.33 32.66
C ALA A 5 5.63 -12.23 31.79
N LEU A 6 5.16 -11.09 32.31
CA LEU A 6 4.67 -10.02 31.41
C LEU A 6 4.75 -8.59 32.01
N LYS A 7 5.78 -8.31 32.82
CA LYS A 7 6.01 -6.96 33.42
C LYS A 7 7.35 -6.33 33.03
N ARG A 8 7.97 -6.74 31.91
CA ARG A 8 9.37 -6.36 31.61
C ARG A 8 9.63 -5.61 30.30
N PHE A 9 8.60 -5.05 29.66
CA PHE A 9 8.81 -4.29 28.42
C PHE A 9 8.67 -2.76 28.56
N TRP A 10 8.16 -2.25 29.68
CA TRP A 10 7.80 -0.81 29.80
C TRP A 10 8.55 -0.02 30.88
N THR A 11 9.61 -0.58 31.47
CA THR A 11 10.41 0.11 32.49
C THR A 11 11.90 -0.17 32.35
N ARG A 12 12.57 0.36 31.32
CA ARG A 12 14.03 0.60 31.36
C ARG A 12 14.46 1.53 30.23
N GLY A 13 15.24 2.56 30.57
CA GLY A 13 16.16 3.20 29.63
C GLY A 13 16.00 4.70 29.40
N ARG A 14 16.24 5.51 30.45
CA ARG A 14 16.95 6.79 30.25
C ARG A 14 18.43 6.44 30.45
N GLY A 15 19.22 6.47 29.37
CA GLY A 15 20.63 6.11 29.35
C GLY A 15 21.23 6.47 28.01
N VAL A 16 22.13 7.45 28.02
CA VAL A 16 22.93 7.94 26.90
C VAL A 16 23.92 6.85 26.47
N GLY A 17 24.05 6.64 25.16
CA GLY A 17 25.02 5.71 24.57
C GLY A 17 24.62 5.38 23.13
N GLU A 18 25.32 6.00 22.19
CA GLU A 18 25.30 5.68 20.76
C GLU A 18 25.57 4.20 20.52
N GLU A 19 24.77 3.58 19.64
CA GLU A 19 25.20 2.83 18.45
C GLU A 19 24.06 1.93 17.96
N GLY A 20 23.68 2.12 16.69
CA GLY A 20 23.21 1.04 15.84
C GLY A 20 21.85 0.39 16.15
N SER A 21 20.76 1.15 16.14
CA SER A 21 19.47 0.58 15.73
C SER A 21 18.67 1.62 14.96
N SER A 22 18.99 1.72 13.68
CA SER A 22 18.13 2.35 12.68
C SER A 22 16.86 1.51 12.56
N ALA A 23 15.93 1.66 13.51
CA ALA A 23 14.52 1.51 13.20
C ALA A 23 14.26 2.56 12.13
N ALA A 24 14.14 2.10 10.89
CA ALA A 24 13.91 2.95 9.73
C ALA A 24 12.71 3.84 10.02
N ALA A 25 12.99 5.07 10.46
CA ALA A 25 12.07 6.18 10.34
C ALA A 25 11.96 6.41 8.84
N ALA A 26 11.07 5.65 8.20
CA ALA A 26 10.64 5.91 6.85
C ALA A 26 10.30 7.41 6.82
N LYS A 27 10.93 8.13 5.88
CA LYS A 27 10.55 9.51 5.57
C LYS A 27 9.02 9.56 5.45
N PRO A 28 8.32 10.63 5.87
CA PRO A 28 6.88 10.78 5.63
C PRO A 28 6.69 10.63 4.13
N GLY A 29 6.28 9.44 3.75
CA GLY A 29 6.59 8.88 2.46
C GLY A 29 5.30 8.88 1.71
N VAL A 30 5.22 9.70 0.66
CA VAL A 30 4.25 9.75 -0.45
C VAL A 30 2.96 8.93 -0.24
N TRP A 31 3.10 7.62 -0.05
CA TRP A 31 2.06 6.60 0.18
C TRP A 31 1.30 6.64 1.53
N ALA A 32 1.80 7.32 2.56
CA ALA A 32 1.20 7.25 3.89
C ALA A 32 -0.05 8.12 4.02
N ARG A 33 -1.13 7.57 4.59
CA ARG A 33 -2.36 8.32 4.88
C ARG A 33 -2.07 9.38 5.94
N LEU A 34 -2.17 10.65 5.55
CA LEU A 34 -1.86 11.81 6.39
C LEU A 34 -2.61 11.81 7.74
N ASP A 35 -3.89 11.42 7.75
CA ASP A 35 -4.69 11.34 8.97
C ASP A 35 -4.16 10.30 9.98
N SER A 36 -3.68 9.18 9.46
CA SER A 36 -3.14 8.08 10.26
C SER A 36 -1.77 8.46 10.84
N GLU A 37 -0.91 9.06 10.02
CA GLU A 37 0.39 9.58 10.46
C GLU A 37 0.25 10.69 11.50
N SER A 38 -0.59 11.69 11.22
CA SER A 38 -0.82 12.82 12.14
C SER A 38 -1.38 12.36 13.49
N PHE A 39 -2.25 11.34 13.49
CA PHE A 39 -2.73 10.74 14.72
C PHE A 39 -1.61 10.05 15.52
N LEU A 40 -0.77 9.25 14.86
CA LEU A 40 0.38 8.61 15.51
C LEU A 40 1.37 9.64 16.06
N GLN A 41 1.69 10.66 15.27
CA GLN A 41 2.56 11.76 15.68
C GLN A 41 1.99 12.47 16.91
N ARG A 42 0.67 12.74 16.95
CA ARG A 42 0.01 13.32 18.12
C ARG A 42 0.12 12.41 19.35
N LEU A 43 -0.11 11.10 19.21
CA LEU A 43 0.04 10.15 20.31
C LEU A 43 1.47 10.10 20.84
N LEU A 44 2.46 10.06 19.95
CA LEU A 44 3.89 10.07 20.30
C LEU A 44 4.28 11.38 20.99
N TRP A 45 3.78 12.51 20.50
CA TRP A 45 4.01 13.82 21.10
C TRP A 45 3.40 13.92 22.51
N LEU A 46 2.16 13.47 22.70
CA LEU A 46 1.50 13.41 24.01
C LEU A 46 2.22 12.46 24.98
N ARG A 47 2.75 11.35 24.48
CA ARG A 47 3.58 10.42 25.24
C ARG A 47 4.89 11.08 25.67
N GLY A 48 5.56 11.78 24.77
CA GLY A 48 6.81 12.52 25.06
C GLY A 48 6.62 13.59 26.13
N ARG A 49 5.44 14.23 26.17
CA ARG A 49 5.06 15.19 27.21
C ARG A 49 4.59 14.58 28.54
N GLY A 50 4.39 13.27 28.61
CA GLY A 50 3.76 12.63 29.78
C GLY A 50 2.27 12.95 29.95
N CYS A 51 1.64 13.54 28.93
CA CYS A 51 0.22 13.89 28.91
C CYS A 51 -0.68 12.70 28.54
N LEU A 52 -0.11 11.62 27.99
CA LEU A 52 -0.87 10.44 27.61
C LEU A 52 -1.17 9.54 28.82
N ARG A 53 -2.45 9.30 29.10
CA ARG A 53 -2.89 8.46 30.23
C ARG A 53 -3.74 7.30 29.76
N HIS A 54 -3.60 6.17 30.45
CA HIS A 54 -4.46 5.02 30.26
C HIS A 54 -5.17 4.67 31.58
N VAL A 55 -6.41 4.24 31.48
CA VAL A 55 -7.18 3.68 32.60
C VAL A 55 -7.66 2.30 32.18
N ASN A 56 -7.38 1.29 32.99
CA ASN A 56 -7.83 -0.07 32.77
C ASN A 56 -9.08 -0.34 33.63
N LEU A 57 -10.18 -0.74 32.99
CA LEU A 57 -11.47 -1.06 33.59
C LEU A 57 -11.76 -2.58 33.52
N GLY A 58 -10.71 -3.40 33.39
CA GLY A 58 -10.79 -4.85 33.21
C GLY A 58 -10.80 -5.25 31.74
N LEU A 59 -12.01 -5.45 31.18
CA LEU A 59 -12.17 -5.82 29.75
C LEU A 59 -12.03 -4.62 28.81
N PHE A 60 -12.31 -3.43 29.33
CA PHE A 60 -12.16 -2.16 28.63
C PHE A 60 -10.94 -1.42 29.14
N SER A 61 -10.30 -0.65 28.27
CA SER A 61 -9.24 0.28 28.60
C SER A 61 -9.51 1.59 27.89
N LEU A 62 -9.21 2.72 28.52
CA LEU A 62 -9.39 4.03 27.93
C LEU A 62 -8.05 4.73 27.82
N LEU A 63 -7.77 5.29 26.66
CA LEU A 63 -6.64 6.18 26.43
C LEU A 63 -7.17 7.61 26.34
N TYR A 64 -6.63 8.52 27.14
CA TYR A 64 -7.08 9.90 27.17
C TYR A 64 -5.91 10.87 27.32
N GLU A 65 -6.16 12.11 26.91
CA GLU A 65 -5.23 13.22 27.08
C GLU A 65 -5.41 13.89 28.44
N ALA A 66 -4.32 14.04 29.18
CA ALA A 66 -4.23 14.85 30.39
C ALA A 66 -3.58 16.21 30.08
N PRO A 67 -4.06 17.32 30.68
CA PRO A 67 -3.55 18.66 30.40
C PRO A 67 -2.09 18.86 30.84
N PHE A 68 -1.63 18.10 31.83
CA PHE A 68 -0.28 18.20 32.38
C PHE A 68 0.33 16.80 32.59
N ASP A 69 1.66 16.76 32.70
CA ASP A 69 2.36 15.56 33.15
C ASP A 69 2.04 15.23 34.61
N ALA A 70 2.10 13.95 34.99
CA ALA A 70 1.88 13.49 36.37
C ALA A 70 2.94 14.00 37.32
N HIS A 71 4.16 14.24 36.84
CA HIS A 71 5.24 14.78 37.66
C HIS A 71 5.23 16.31 37.71
N ALA A 72 4.31 16.99 37.01
CA ALA A 72 4.19 18.43 37.10
C ALA A 72 3.73 18.85 38.52
N SER A 73 4.55 19.67 39.17
CA SER A 73 4.28 20.27 40.48
C SER A 73 3.76 21.72 40.38
N LEU A 74 3.31 22.14 39.19
CA LEU A 74 2.74 23.46 38.96
C LEU A 74 1.43 23.63 39.75
N TYR A 75 1.20 24.82 40.29
CA TYR A 75 -0.07 25.15 40.98
C TYR A 75 -1.29 24.84 40.10
N GLN A 76 -1.21 25.18 38.81
CA GLN A 76 -2.27 24.91 37.83
C GLN A 76 -2.61 23.42 37.70
N ALA A 77 -1.61 22.54 37.82
CA ALA A 77 -1.79 21.09 37.73
C ALA A 77 -2.32 20.46 39.03
N ARG A 78 -2.13 21.12 40.19
CA ARG A 78 -2.52 20.59 41.51
C ARG A 78 -3.85 21.16 42.03
N CYS A 79 -4.22 22.36 41.60
CA CYS A 79 -5.44 23.00 42.05
C CYS A 79 -6.67 22.23 41.56
N ARG A 80 -7.51 21.76 42.50
CA ARG A 80 -8.73 20.97 42.23
C ARG A 80 -9.76 21.71 41.39
N TYR A 81 -9.84 23.04 41.53
CA TYR A 81 -10.82 23.86 40.81
C TYR A 81 -10.44 24.13 39.35
N LEU A 82 -9.15 24.02 39.02
CA LEU A 82 -8.62 24.11 37.66
C LEU A 82 -8.65 22.75 36.94
N GLN A 83 -8.99 21.66 37.65
CA GLN A 83 -9.06 20.36 37.04
C GLN A 83 -10.22 20.28 36.03
N PRO A 84 -10.03 19.50 34.96
CA PRO A 84 -11.06 19.33 33.97
C PRO A 84 -12.35 18.78 34.59
N ARG A 85 -13.50 19.30 34.16
CA ARG A 85 -14.79 18.79 34.62
C ARG A 85 -15.08 17.44 33.96
N TRP A 86 -15.87 16.60 34.64
CA TRP A 86 -16.33 15.32 34.12
C TRP A 86 -17.12 15.46 32.82
N VAL A 87 -17.82 16.58 32.62
CA VAL A 87 -18.56 16.87 31.39
C VAL A 87 -17.67 17.02 30.16
N ASP A 88 -16.43 17.48 30.34
CA ASP A 88 -15.47 17.68 29.25
C ASP A 88 -14.63 16.41 28.99
N PHE A 89 -14.82 15.37 29.82
CA PHE A 89 -14.03 14.13 29.74
C PHE A 89 -14.19 13.38 28.41
N PRO A 90 -15.41 13.24 27.84
CA PRO A 90 -15.59 12.56 26.56
C PRO A 90 -14.77 13.16 25.42
N GLY A 91 -14.58 14.49 25.41
CA GLY A 91 -13.78 15.18 24.38
C GLY A 91 -12.27 14.95 24.47
N ARG A 92 -11.79 14.37 25.58
CA ARG A 92 -10.35 14.07 25.81
C ARG A 92 -9.99 12.61 25.56
N ILE A 93 -10.98 11.76 25.28
CA ILE A 93 -10.75 10.35 24.98
C ILE A 93 -10.11 10.25 23.59
N LEU A 94 -8.99 9.55 23.51
CA LEU A 94 -8.22 9.35 22.29
C LEU A 94 -8.51 8.00 21.66
N ASP A 95 -8.63 6.95 22.50
CA ASP A 95 -8.87 5.58 22.05
C ASP A 95 -9.57 4.75 23.13
N VAL A 96 -10.29 3.73 22.68
CA VAL A 96 -10.94 2.71 23.51
C VAL A 96 -10.29 1.37 23.19
N GLY A 97 -9.68 0.80 24.21
CA GLY A 97 -9.22 -0.58 24.22
C GLY A 97 -10.35 -1.51 24.64
N PHE A 98 -10.53 -2.60 23.92
CA PHE A 98 -11.43 -3.68 24.32
C PHE A 98 -10.80 -5.03 23.94
N VAL A 99 -10.78 -5.96 24.90
CA VAL A 99 -10.20 -7.32 24.75
C VAL A 99 -8.76 -7.26 24.22
N GLY A 100 -7.94 -6.39 24.82
CA GLY A 100 -6.51 -6.27 24.50
C GLY A 100 -6.21 -5.59 23.16
N ARG A 101 -7.20 -5.05 22.44
CA ARG A 101 -7.00 -4.32 21.18
C ARG A 101 -7.50 -2.89 21.30
N TRP A 102 -6.78 -1.95 20.71
CA TRP A 102 -7.15 -0.55 20.58
C TRP A 102 -7.99 -0.35 19.33
N TRP A 103 -9.23 0.12 19.48
CA TRP A 103 -10.21 0.14 18.40
C TRP A 103 -10.00 1.30 17.43
N VAL A 104 -9.76 2.51 17.94
CA VAL A 104 -9.58 3.71 17.10
C VAL A 104 -8.24 3.64 16.39
N LEU A 105 -7.17 3.30 17.10
CA LEU A 105 -5.84 3.11 16.51
C LEU A 105 -5.87 1.98 15.47
N GLY A 106 -6.49 0.84 15.78
CA GLY A 106 -6.64 -0.26 14.82
C GLY A 106 -7.42 0.13 13.57
N ALA A 107 -8.51 0.89 13.72
CA ALA A 107 -9.29 1.39 12.59
C ALA A 107 -8.48 2.36 11.70
N ARG A 108 -7.68 3.26 12.31
CA ARG A 108 -6.83 4.21 11.57
C ARG A 108 -5.60 3.55 10.93
N MET A 109 -5.14 2.43 11.48
CA MET A 109 -4.00 1.68 10.95
C MET A 109 -4.37 0.66 9.88
N ARG A 110 -5.67 0.44 9.58
CA ARG A 110 -6.09 -0.57 8.61
C ARG A 110 -5.61 -0.28 7.19
N ASP A 111 -5.76 0.98 6.75
CA ASP A 111 -5.46 1.44 5.37
C ASP A 111 -4.46 2.61 5.41
N CYS A 112 -3.43 2.50 6.26
CA CYS A 112 -2.47 3.58 6.51
C CYS A 112 -1.47 3.79 5.36
N ASP A 113 -1.35 2.84 4.46
CA ASP A 113 -0.54 2.83 3.25
C ASP A 113 -1.31 3.23 1.98
N ILE A 114 -2.61 3.53 2.10
CA ILE A 114 -3.46 3.95 1.00
C ILE A 114 -3.77 5.43 1.13
N ASN A 115 -3.23 6.23 0.19
CA ASN A 115 -3.47 7.66 0.08
C ASN A 115 -4.53 7.95 -1.01
N HIS A 116 -5.76 8.28 -0.61
CA HIS A 116 -6.85 8.54 -1.56
C HIS A 116 -6.65 9.79 -2.43
N ASP A 117 -5.84 10.75 -1.97
CA ASP A 117 -5.59 11.99 -2.71
C ASP A 117 -4.82 11.73 -4.01
N GLU A 118 -3.96 10.70 -4.02
CA GLU A 118 -3.24 10.26 -5.21
C GLU A 118 -4.20 9.79 -6.31
N PHE A 119 -5.34 9.19 -5.95
CA PHE A 119 -6.25 8.57 -6.90
C PHE A 119 -7.38 9.48 -7.38
N LEU A 120 -7.42 10.75 -6.95
CA LEU A 120 -8.48 11.70 -7.31
C LEU A 120 -8.56 11.98 -8.82
N HIS A 121 -7.44 11.86 -9.53
CA HIS A 121 -7.38 12.03 -10.98
C HIS A 121 -8.02 10.87 -11.76
N LEU A 122 -8.29 9.73 -11.12
CA LEU A 122 -8.90 8.58 -11.78
C LEU A 122 -10.44 8.67 -11.82
N PRO A 123 -11.06 8.11 -12.89
CA PRO A 123 -12.50 7.90 -12.94
C PRO A 123 -13.06 7.16 -11.70
N PRO A 124 -14.32 7.40 -11.30
CA PRO A 124 -14.91 6.79 -10.11
C PRO A 124 -14.84 5.26 -10.09
N HIS A 125 -14.98 4.61 -11.24
CA HIS A 125 -14.98 3.15 -11.35
C HIS A 125 -13.60 2.51 -11.09
N LEU A 126 -12.50 3.28 -11.19
CA LEU A 126 -11.14 2.81 -10.87
C LEU A 126 -10.71 3.17 -9.44
N ARG A 127 -11.48 3.99 -8.73
CA ARG A 127 -11.18 4.38 -7.34
C ARG A 127 -11.69 3.38 -6.31
N VAL A 128 -12.57 2.47 -6.71
CA VAL A 128 -13.16 1.47 -5.82
C VAL A 128 -12.46 0.14 -6.04
N ILE A 129 -11.85 -0.40 -4.99
CA ILE A 129 -11.22 -1.72 -5.00
C ILE A 129 -12.14 -2.71 -4.27
N GLY A 130 -12.55 -3.77 -4.97
CA GLY A 130 -13.31 -4.87 -4.39
C GLY A 130 -12.41 -5.87 -3.67
N LEU A 131 -12.94 -6.59 -2.67
CA LEU A 131 -12.19 -7.64 -1.95
C LEU A 131 -11.59 -8.70 -2.89
N HIS A 132 -12.33 -9.07 -3.93
CA HIS A 132 -11.85 -10.04 -4.93
C HIS A 132 -10.65 -9.54 -5.74
N GLN A 133 -10.47 -8.22 -5.86
CA GLN A 133 -9.34 -7.62 -6.59
C GLN A 133 -8.06 -7.58 -5.74
N LEU A 134 -8.16 -7.82 -4.43
CA LEU A 134 -7.01 -7.94 -3.54
C LEU A 134 -6.35 -9.32 -3.63
N HIS A 135 -6.99 -10.29 -4.29
CA HIS A 135 -6.48 -11.63 -4.50
C HIS A 135 -5.86 -11.76 -5.89
N SER A 136 -4.60 -12.21 -5.97
CA SER A 136 -3.83 -12.29 -7.22
C SER A 136 -4.18 -13.51 -8.09
N GLU A 137 -4.88 -14.51 -7.55
CA GLU A 137 -5.10 -15.81 -8.20
C GLU A 137 -5.68 -15.71 -9.62
N ALA A 138 -6.68 -14.84 -9.83
CA ALA A 138 -7.29 -14.66 -11.15
C ALA A 138 -6.33 -13.97 -12.14
N ASN A 139 -5.57 -12.98 -11.66
CA ASN A 139 -4.60 -12.26 -12.49
C ASN A 139 -3.44 -13.15 -12.91
N GLU A 140 -2.96 -14.02 -12.01
CA GLU A 140 -1.90 -14.99 -12.31
C GLU A 140 -2.36 -16.00 -13.36
N ARG A 141 -3.59 -16.54 -13.24
CA ARG A 141 -4.15 -17.45 -14.26
C ARG A 141 -4.25 -16.79 -15.63
N LEU A 142 -4.78 -15.56 -15.69
CA LEU A 142 -4.88 -14.80 -16.94
C LEU A 142 -3.49 -14.48 -17.53
N PHE A 143 -2.51 -14.24 -16.67
CA PHE A 143 -1.12 -14.04 -17.09
C PHE A 143 -0.54 -15.30 -17.74
N ASP A 144 -0.78 -16.48 -17.18
CA ASP A 144 -0.34 -17.76 -17.76
C ASP A 144 -1.04 -18.06 -19.09
N GLU A 145 -2.32 -17.70 -19.21
CA GLU A 145 -3.08 -17.87 -20.46
C GLU A 145 -2.50 -17.10 -21.63
N LYS A 146 -1.90 -15.93 -21.39
CA LYS A 146 -1.23 -15.14 -22.41
C LYS A 146 -0.11 -15.91 -23.13
N TYR A 147 0.52 -16.88 -22.47
CA TYR A 147 1.61 -17.67 -23.04
C TYR A 147 1.14 -18.95 -23.75
N LYS A 148 -0.17 -19.25 -23.74
CA LYS A 148 -0.70 -20.38 -24.50
C LYS A 148 -0.51 -20.11 -25.99
N ALA A 149 0.14 -21.05 -26.67
CA ALA A 149 0.33 -20.98 -28.11
C ALA A 149 -1.03 -20.89 -28.81
N VAL A 150 -1.13 -19.99 -29.78
CA VAL A 150 -2.30 -19.91 -30.64
C VAL A 150 -2.29 -21.15 -31.54
N VAL A 151 -3.28 -22.02 -31.37
CA VAL A 151 -3.47 -23.19 -32.23
C VAL A 151 -4.19 -22.73 -33.48
N LEU A 152 -3.49 -22.76 -34.62
CA LEU A 152 -4.09 -22.58 -35.93
C LEU A 152 -4.75 -23.89 -36.36
N THR A 153 -5.93 -23.78 -36.98
CA THR A 153 -6.56 -24.93 -37.63
C THR A 153 -5.80 -25.28 -38.92
N ASP A 154 -5.83 -26.55 -39.33
CA ASP A 154 -5.13 -27.00 -40.54
C ASP A 154 -5.54 -26.17 -41.76
N ASP A 155 -6.82 -25.82 -41.89
CA ASP A 155 -7.33 -24.96 -42.95
C ASP A 155 -6.67 -23.56 -42.97
N GLN A 156 -6.37 -22.99 -41.80
CA GLN A 156 -5.69 -21.70 -41.69
C GLN A 156 -4.21 -21.80 -42.03
N VAL A 157 -3.58 -22.93 -41.69
CA VAL A 157 -2.19 -23.21 -42.05
C VAL A 157 -2.09 -23.42 -43.56
N ASP A 158 -2.98 -24.21 -44.14
CA ASP A 158 -3.04 -24.49 -45.57
C ASP A 158 -3.33 -23.22 -46.38
N GLN A 159 -4.24 -22.38 -45.91
CA GLN A 159 -4.51 -21.08 -46.51
C GLN A 159 -3.25 -20.19 -46.49
N ALA A 160 -2.55 -20.10 -45.36
CA ALA A 160 -1.32 -19.32 -45.24
C ALA A 160 -0.20 -19.87 -46.14
N LEU A 161 -0.04 -21.19 -46.21
CA LEU A 161 0.95 -21.84 -47.08
C LEU A 161 0.63 -21.62 -48.57
N TRP A 162 -0.65 -21.69 -48.95
CA TRP A 162 -1.09 -21.40 -50.32
C TRP A 162 -0.82 -19.94 -50.69
N GLU A 163 -1.13 -19.00 -49.81
CA GLU A 163 -0.85 -17.57 -50.00
C GLU A 163 0.66 -17.32 -50.19
N GLU A 164 1.50 -17.95 -49.36
CA GLU A 164 2.96 -17.86 -49.52
C GLU A 164 3.42 -18.46 -50.86
N GLN A 165 2.90 -19.61 -51.27
CA GLN A 165 3.25 -20.23 -52.54
C GLN A 165 2.87 -19.35 -53.74
N VAL A 166 1.68 -18.74 -53.71
CA VAL A 166 1.23 -17.82 -54.76
C VAL A 166 2.15 -16.61 -54.84
N LEU A 167 2.50 -16.00 -53.70
CA LEU A 167 3.43 -14.86 -53.66
C LEU A 167 4.83 -15.22 -54.19
N GLN A 168 5.34 -16.42 -53.88
CA GLN A 168 6.61 -16.88 -54.41
C GLN A 168 6.56 -17.10 -55.93
N LYS A 169 5.46 -17.65 -56.44
CA LYS A 169 5.25 -17.83 -57.87
C LYS A 169 5.19 -16.49 -58.60
N GLU A 170 4.43 -15.52 -58.09
CA GLU A 170 4.37 -14.18 -58.67
C GLU A 170 5.74 -13.49 -58.69
N LYS A 171 6.53 -13.63 -57.61
CA LYS A 171 7.91 -13.09 -57.56
C LYS A 171 8.80 -13.73 -58.63
N LYS A 172 8.70 -15.05 -58.80
CA LYS A 172 9.48 -15.80 -59.80
C LYS A 172 9.09 -15.38 -61.21
N ASP A 173 7.80 -15.28 -61.49
CA ASP A 173 7.28 -14.90 -62.81
C ASP A 173 7.74 -13.47 -63.17
N LYS A 174 7.67 -12.53 -62.22
CA LYS A 174 8.21 -11.16 -62.39
C LYS A 174 9.71 -11.15 -62.65
N LEU A 175 10.49 -12.02 -61.97
CA LEU A 175 11.92 -12.13 -62.16
C LEU A 175 12.27 -12.72 -63.53
N THR A 176 11.50 -13.71 -64.01
CA THR A 176 11.69 -14.28 -65.35
C THR A 176 11.32 -13.29 -66.45
N LEU A 177 10.28 -12.48 -66.26
CA LEU A 177 9.91 -11.41 -67.20
C LEU A 177 11.01 -10.35 -67.29
N SER A 178 11.55 -9.88 -66.16
CA SER A 178 12.64 -8.90 -66.18
C SER A 178 13.93 -9.46 -66.78
N GLN A 179 14.20 -10.76 -66.59
CA GLN A 179 15.35 -11.43 -67.20
C GLN A 179 15.18 -11.61 -68.71
N ALA A 180 14.00 -12.01 -69.18
CA ALA A 180 13.66 -12.09 -70.59
C ALA A 180 13.70 -10.71 -71.27
N GLU A 181 13.16 -9.67 -70.63
CA GLU A 181 13.26 -8.28 -71.10
C GLU A 181 14.72 -7.81 -71.21
N SER A 182 15.59 -8.22 -70.27
CA SER A 182 17.01 -7.90 -70.32
C SER A 182 17.75 -8.57 -71.48
N LEU A 183 17.41 -9.84 -71.78
CA LEU A 183 18.01 -10.60 -72.89
C LEU A 183 17.56 -10.04 -74.24
N VAL A 184 16.27 -9.77 -74.40
CA VAL A 184 15.73 -9.12 -75.62
C VAL A 184 16.34 -7.74 -75.83
N ARG A 185 16.52 -6.94 -74.75
CA ARG A 185 17.19 -5.64 -74.84
C ARG A 185 18.67 -5.77 -75.24
N SER A 186 19.34 -6.86 -74.86
CA SER A 186 20.72 -7.13 -75.27
C SER A 186 20.86 -7.60 -76.73
N GLU A 187 19.89 -8.35 -77.25
CA GLU A 187 19.86 -8.78 -78.66
C GLU A 187 19.53 -7.64 -79.63
N VAL A 188 18.72 -6.66 -79.21
CA VAL A 188 18.35 -5.49 -80.04
C VAL A 188 19.46 -4.42 -80.06
N ALA A 189 20.45 -4.51 -79.17
CA ALA A 189 21.54 -3.53 -79.04
C ALA A 189 22.89 -3.99 -79.64
N GLY A 190 22.95 -5.17 -80.27
CA GLY A 190 24.10 -5.69 -81.02
C GLY A 190 23.89 -5.62 -82.52
#